data_AF-A0A7W5C7Z0-F1
#
_entry.id   AF-A0A7W5C7Z0-F1
#
_cell.length_a   1.000
_cell.length_b   1.000
_cell.length_c   1.000
_cell.angle_alpha   90.00
_cell.angle_beta   90.00
_cell.angle_gamma   90.00
#
_symmetry.space_group_name_H-M   'P 1'
#
loop_
_entity.id
_entity.type
_entity.pdbx_description
1 polymer ?
#
loop_
_entity_poly.entity_id
_entity_poly.type
_entity_poly.pdbx_seq_one_letter_code
_entity_poly.pdbx_strand_id
1 'polypeptide(L)'
;MKITEHNVVEQLLNKNEKAIAFMINQYGGLLAAIIKRHLNDQQQDYEECLDDVLLSVWQHVHSFDPAKNSFKQWAAAIAKYKAIDYQRKQITMRSRQFSVPDIKENMIHSVTLPENIIDEALEQLTPSERHIFEKYYLEGTPSSEIAQAFQAKESWVHNKLSRGRKKLKRFLIKSTEI
;
A
#
# COMPACT_ATOMS: atom_id res chain seq x y z
N MET A 1 26.96 -12.24 -14.17
CA MET A 1 25.98 -13.02 -13.39
C MET A 1 24.58 -12.49 -13.70
N LYS A 2 23.62 -13.37 -14.01
CA LYS A 2 22.24 -12.99 -14.34
C LYS A 2 21.42 -12.83 -13.06
N ILE A 3 20.71 -11.71 -12.92
CA ILE A 3 19.81 -11.46 -11.79
C ILE A 3 18.44 -12.05 -12.12
N THR A 4 17.83 -12.71 -11.14
CA THR A 4 16.55 -13.40 -11.22
C THR A 4 15.74 -13.14 -9.96
N GLU A 5 14.47 -13.53 -9.95
CA GLU A 5 13.61 -13.38 -8.77
C GLU A 5 14.14 -14.13 -7.52
N HIS A 6 14.93 -15.19 -7.73
CA HIS A 6 15.47 -16.01 -6.64
C HIS A 6 16.70 -15.38 -5.95
N ASN A 7 17.47 -14.55 -6.67
CA ASN A 7 18.70 -13.96 -6.14
C ASN A 7 18.65 -12.43 -6.02
N VAL A 8 17.58 -11.76 -6.46
CA VAL A 8 17.46 -10.29 -6.42
C VAL A 8 17.67 -9.73 -5.01
N VAL A 9 17.14 -10.39 -3.98
CA VAL A 9 17.29 -9.97 -2.57
C VAL A 9 18.76 -10.00 -2.15
N GLU A 10 19.45 -11.10 -2.44
CA GLU A 10 20.88 -11.25 -2.16
C GLU A 10 21.71 -10.19 -2.90
N GLN A 11 21.38 -9.92 -4.17
CA GLN A 11 22.08 -8.92 -4.96
C GLN A 11 21.85 -7.49 -4.44
N LEU A 12 20.65 -7.18 -3.95
CA LEU A 12 20.35 -5.91 -3.28
C LEU A 12 21.10 -5.78 -1.95
N LEU A 13 21.21 -6.86 -1.17
CA LEU A 13 22.01 -6.89 0.06
C LEU A 13 23.49 -6.64 -0.21
N ASN A 14 24.01 -7.23 -1.29
CA ASN A 14 25.38 -7.04 -1.76
C ASN A 14 25.62 -5.69 -2.45
N LYS A 15 24.63 -4.78 -2.42
CA LYS A 15 24.70 -3.46 -3.07
C LYS A 15 25.09 -3.53 -4.54
N ASN A 16 24.61 -4.57 -5.24
CA ASN A 16 24.74 -4.66 -6.69
C ASN A 16 23.67 -3.81 -7.38
N GLU A 17 24.06 -2.66 -7.93
CA GLU A 17 23.17 -1.70 -8.60
C GLU A 17 22.37 -2.32 -9.74
N LYS A 18 22.90 -3.37 -10.39
CA LYS A 18 22.18 -4.09 -11.45
C LYS A 18 20.87 -4.71 -10.94
N ALA A 19 20.74 -4.94 -9.63
CA ALA A 19 19.50 -5.43 -9.03
C ALA A 19 18.37 -4.40 -9.08
N ILE A 20 18.67 -3.11 -9.06
CA ILE A 20 17.69 -2.05 -9.27
C ILE A 20 17.20 -2.03 -10.72
N ALA A 21 18.12 -2.19 -11.68
CA ALA A 21 17.73 -2.34 -13.08
C ALA A 21 16.82 -3.57 -13.29
N PHE A 22 17.10 -4.69 -12.61
CA PHE A 22 16.21 -5.85 -12.60
C PHE A 22 14.83 -5.52 -12.00
N MET A 23 14.77 -4.80 -10.87
CA MET A 23 13.50 -4.36 -10.27
C MET A 23 12.63 -3.56 -11.24
N ILE A 24 13.22 -2.59 -11.94
CA ILE A 24 12.52 -1.76 -12.91
C ILE A 24 11.98 -2.61 -14.05
N ASN A 25 12.81 -3.49 -14.62
CA ASN A 25 12.40 -4.31 -15.75
C ASN A 25 11.35 -5.37 -15.38
N GLN A 26 11.50 -6.03 -14.23
CA GLN A 26 10.65 -7.14 -13.83
C GLN A 26 9.37 -6.69 -13.11
N TYR A 27 9.46 -5.63 -12.30
CA TYR A 27 8.34 -5.18 -11.46
C TYR A 27 7.83 -3.78 -11.82
N GLY A 28 8.47 -3.06 -12.74
CA GLY A 28 8.09 -1.68 -13.10
C GLY A 28 6.62 -1.53 -13.46
N GLY A 29 6.05 -2.44 -14.26
CA GLY A 29 4.62 -2.39 -14.61
C GLY A 29 3.69 -2.50 -13.38
N LEU A 30 4.03 -3.36 -12.42
CA LEU A 30 3.28 -3.50 -11.16
C LEU A 30 3.41 -2.24 -10.30
N LEU A 31 4.64 -1.76 -10.10
CA LEU A 31 4.91 -0.57 -9.29
C LEU A 31 4.21 0.65 -9.89
N ALA A 32 4.26 0.80 -11.22
CA ALA A 32 3.58 1.86 -11.94
C ALA A 32 2.06 1.80 -11.77
N ALA A 33 1.45 0.62 -11.93
CA ALA A 33 0.01 0.47 -11.72
C ALA A 33 -0.40 0.85 -10.29
N ILE A 34 0.40 0.51 -9.27
CA ILE A 34 0.13 0.87 -7.88
C ILE A 34 0.27 2.38 -7.67
N ILE A 35 1.37 2.99 -8.12
CA ILE A 35 1.65 4.41 -7.91
C ILE A 35 0.61 5.27 -8.63
N LYS A 36 0.34 5.00 -9.91
CA LYS A 36 -0.63 5.75 -10.72
C LYS A 36 -2.07 5.64 -10.21
N ARG A 37 -2.41 4.55 -9.51
CA ARG A 37 -3.73 4.44 -8.87
C ARG A 37 -3.94 5.46 -7.74
N HIS A 38 -2.86 5.95 -7.14
CA HIS A 38 -2.91 6.86 -5.99
C HIS A 38 -2.55 8.31 -6.35
N LEU A 39 -1.88 8.52 -7.49
CA LEU A 39 -1.48 9.84 -7.99
C LEU A 39 -2.33 10.24 -9.20
N ASN A 40 -2.65 11.52 -9.36
CA ASN A 40 -3.54 12.04 -10.40
C ASN A 40 -2.88 12.12 -11.80
N ASP A 41 -2.23 11.04 -12.25
CA ASP A 41 -1.54 10.92 -13.55
C ASP A 41 -0.50 12.01 -13.86
N GLN A 42 0.06 12.67 -12.83
CA GLN A 42 1.20 13.55 -13.00
C GLN A 42 2.47 12.72 -13.18
N GLN A 43 3.08 12.79 -14.36
CA GLN A 43 4.26 12.00 -14.70
C GLN A 43 5.45 12.29 -13.76
N GLN A 44 5.65 13.55 -13.37
CA GLN A 44 6.71 13.95 -12.46
C GLN A 44 6.54 13.33 -11.05
N ASP A 45 5.34 13.41 -10.48
CA ASP A 45 5.04 12.82 -9.17
C ASP A 45 5.20 11.29 -9.19
N TYR A 46 4.84 10.67 -10.32
CA TYR A 46 5.04 9.23 -10.52
C TYR A 46 6.54 8.86 -10.51
N GLU A 47 7.38 9.59 -11.23
CA GLU A 47 8.82 9.34 -11.32
C GLU A 47 9.48 9.51 -9.94
N GLU A 48 9.16 10.60 -9.24
CA GLU A 48 9.69 10.86 -7.90
C GLU A 48 9.26 9.78 -6.89
N CYS A 49 7.97 9.40 -6.92
CA CYS A 49 7.47 8.33 -6.07
C CYS A 49 8.11 6.98 -6.40
N LEU A 50 8.35 6.67 -7.68
CA LEU A 50 8.99 5.42 -8.08
C LEU A 50 10.45 5.37 -7.59
N ASP A 51 11.18 6.47 -7.73
CA ASP A 51 12.56 6.58 -7.24
C ASP A 51 12.62 6.38 -5.73
N ASP A 52 11.69 6.99 -4.99
CA ASP A 52 11.54 6.80 -3.54
C ASP A 52 11.25 5.35 -3.14
N VAL A 53 10.49 4.63 -3.96
CA VAL A 53 10.19 3.21 -3.74
C VAL A 53 11.44 2.37 -3.95
N LEU A 54 12.16 2.58 -5.06
CA LEU A 54 13.38 1.86 -5.37
C LEU A 54 14.47 2.14 -4.32
N LEU A 55 14.62 3.39 -3.89
CA LEU A 55 15.53 3.78 -2.82
C LEU A 55 15.15 3.14 -1.48
N SER A 56 13.86 3.12 -1.15
CA SER A 56 13.37 2.48 0.08
C SER A 56 13.64 0.98 0.08
N VAL A 57 13.40 0.30 -1.05
CA VAL A 57 13.78 -1.10 -1.25
C VAL A 57 15.29 -1.30 -1.05
N TRP A 58 16.12 -0.47 -1.71
CA TRP A 58 17.58 -0.56 -1.63
C TRP A 58 18.13 -0.42 -0.20
N GLN A 59 17.58 0.52 0.57
CA GLN A 59 18.01 0.80 1.94
C GLN A 59 17.50 -0.27 2.91
N HIS A 60 16.27 -0.75 2.74
CA HIS A 60 15.57 -1.56 3.73
C HIS A 60 15.42 -3.03 3.34
N VAL A 61 16.07 -3.51 2.27
CA VAL A 61 16.00 -4.92 1.84
C VAL A 61 16.38 -5.91 2.95
N HIS A 62 17.24 -5.53 3.91
CA HIS A 62 17.59 -6.35 5.07
C HIS A 62 16.39 -6.67 5.99
N SER A 63 15.31 -5.88 5.92
CA SER A 63 14.07 -6.12 6.67
C SER A 63 13.08 -7.03 5.95
N PHE A 64 13.37 -7.43 4.70
CA PHE A 64 12.57 -8.41 3.97
C PHE A 64 12.66 -9.78 4.63
N ASP A 65 11.51 -10.42 4.80
CA ASP A 65 11.36 -11.72 5.44
C ASP A 65 10.57 -12.65 4.50
N PRO A 66 11.24 -13.63 3.85
CA PRO A 66 10.59 -14.53 2.89
C PRO A 66 9.54 -15.44 3.52
N ALA A 67 9.52 -15.61 4.85
CA ALA A 67 8.49 -16.38 5.53
C ALA A 67 7.13 -15.64 5.61
N LYS A 68 7.13 -14.30 5.46
CA LYS A 68 5.92 -13.47 5.56
C LYS A 68 5.21 -13.26 4.23
N ASN A 69 5.96 -12.99 3.16
CA ASN A 69 5.44 -12.76 1.81
C ASN A 69 6.54 -12.88 0.76
N SER A 70 6.15 -12.89 -0.53
CA SER A 70 7.12 -12.84 -1.62
C SER A 70 7.76 -11.45 -1.72
N PHE A 71 8.98 -11.39 -2.23
CA PHE A 71 9.69 -10.12 -2.44
C PHE A 71 8.90 -9.15 -3.32
N LYS A 72 8.23 -9.66 -4.36
CA LYS A 72 7.30 -8.89 -5.21
C LYS A 72 6.18 -8.24 -4.39
N GLN A 73 5.58 -8.98 -3.45
CA GLN A 73 4.51 -8.45 -2.58
C GLN A 73 5.05 -7.43 -1.56
N TRP A 74 6.26 -7.65 -1.05
CA TRP A 74 6.93 -6.71 -0.15
C TRP A 74 7.24 -5.38 -0.85
N ALA A 75 7.82 -5.41 -2.05
CA ALA A 75 8.07 -4.22 -2.86
C ALA A 75 6.78 -3.49 -3.26
N ALA A 76 5.73 -4.24 -3.63
CA ALA A 76 4.41 -3.69 -3.91
C ALA A 76 3.81 -2.97 -2.69
N ALA A 77 4.03 -3.50 -1.48
CA ALA A 77 3.58 -2.83 -0.26
C ALA A 77 4.30 -1.49 -0.07
N ILE A 78 5.62 -1.45 -0.23
CA ILE A 78 6.41 -0.21 -0.17
C ILE A 78 5.89 0.82 -1.17
N ALA A 79 5.63 0.40 -2.43
CA ALA A 79 5.05 1.25 -3.45
C ALA A 79 3.73 1.88 -3.03
N LYS A 80 2.83 1.05 -2.49
CA LYS A 80 1.54 1.53 -1.99
C LYS A 80 1.72 2.53 -0.85
N TYR A 81 2.61 2.25 0.11
CA TYR A 81 2.87 3.16 1.23
C TYR A 81 3.38 4.52 0.76
N LYS A 82 4.38 4.52 -0.13
CA LYS A 82 4.94 5.74 -0.70
C LYS A 82 3.89 6.53 -1.48
N ALA A 83 3.13 5.88 -2.37
CA ALA A 83 2.13 6.57 -3.17
C ALA A 83 1.02 7.20 -2.32
N ILE A 84 0.59 6.53 -1.25
CA ILE A 84 -0.36 7.08 -0.28
C ILE A 84 0.23 8.28 0.46
N ASP A 85 1.50 8.23 0.87
CA ASP A 85 2.18 9.36 1.52
C ASP A 85 2.26 10.59 0.60
N TYR A 86 2.59 10.39 -0.68
CA TYR A 86 2.55 11.45 -1.69
C TYR A 86 1.15 12.03 -1.86
N GLN A 87 0.13 11.18 -1.98
CA GLN A 87 -1.27 11.59 -2.10
C GLN A 87 -1.69 12.48 -0.91
N ARG A 88 -1.31 12.09 0.32
CA ARG A 88 -1.60 12.86 1.55
C ARG A 88 -0.91 14.22 1.55
N LYS A 89 0.36 14.28 1.12
CA LYS A 89 1.10 15.55 0.99
C LYS A 89 0.42 16.49 0.00
N GLN A 90 -0.02 15.98 -1.15
CA GLN A 90 -0.75 16.78 -2.13
C GLN A 90 -2.07 17.31 -1.59
N ILE A 91 -2.86 16.47 -0.90
CA ILE A 91 -4.12 16.89 -0.26
C ILE A 91 -3.85 17.98 0.80
N THR A 92 -2.80 17.82 1.60
CA THR A 92 -2.42 18.80 2.64
C THR A 92 -1.97 20.12 2.02
N MET A 93 -1.21 20.11 0.93
CA MET A 93 -0.81 21.33 0.23
C MET A 93 -2.01 22.00 -0.45
N ARG A 94 -2.88 21.24 -1.11
CA ARG A 94 -4.09 21.77 -1.76
C ARG A 94 -5.10 22.34 -0.76
N SER A 95 -5.30 21.68 0.39
CA SER A 95 -6.19 22.18 1.46
C SER A 95 -5.66 23.44 2.15
N ARG A 96 -4.34 23.67 2.15
CA ARG A 96 -3.75 24.95 2.56
C ARG A 96 -3.88 26.05 1.51
N GLN A 97 -4.09 25.71 0.25
CA GLN A 97 -4.18 26.65 -0.87
C GLN A 97 -5.62 27.01 -1.27
N PHE A 98 -6.62 26.16 -0.99
CA PHE A 98 -8.02 26.43 -1.36
C PHE A 98 -9.01 25.87 -0.33
N SER A 99 -9.96 26.71 0.09
CA SER A 99 -11.18 26.30 0.80
C SER A 99 -12.19 25.69 -0.19
N VAL A 100 -12.67 24.47 0.11
CA VAL A 100 -13.85 23.75 -0.46
C VAL A 100 -13.58 22.93 -1.75
N PRO A 101 -14.16 21.69 -1.87
CA PRO A 101 -13.54 20.57 -2.58
C PRO A 101 -14.08 20.36 -4.00
N ASP A 102 -13.21 19.86 -4.87
CA ASP A 102 -13.61 19.24 -6.13
C ASP A 102 -12.95 17.84 -6.17
N ILE A 103 -13.64 16.87 -5.59
CA ILE A 103 -13.26 15.45 -5.69
C ILE A 103 -13.72 15.00 -7.07
N LYS A 104 -12.83 15.08 -8.06
CA LYS A 104 -13.02 14.38 -9.32
C LYS A 104 -12.78 12.90 -9.07
N GLU A 105 -13.90 12.22 -8.85
CA GLU A 105 -14.08 10.78 -8.92
C GLU A 105 -13.60 10.28 -10.28
N ASN A 106 -12.38 9.76 -10.37
CA ASN A 106 -11.87 9.17 -11.59
C ASN A 106 -11.26 7.78 -11.32
N MET A 107 -11.91 6.80 -11.95
CA MET A 107 -11.44 5.46 -12.32
C MET A 107 -11.18 4.47 -11.17
N ILE A 108 -12.24 4.14 -10.45
CA ILE A 108 -12.39 2.79 -9.89
C ILE A 108 -12.77 1.87 -11.07
N HIS A 109 -11.81 1.13 -11.63
CA HIS A 109 -12.16 -0.11 -12.33
C HIS A 109 -12.66 -1.09 -11.27
N SER A 110 -13.95 -1.03 -10.99
CA SER A 110 -14.62 -1.92 -10.06
C SER A 110 -14.69 -3.31 -10.69
N VAL A 111 -14.08 -4.27 -10.01
CA VAL A 111 -14.77 -5.56 -9.86
C VAL A 111 -16.10 -5.16 -9.21
N THR A 112 -17.21 -5.30 -9.93
CA THR A 112 -18.54 -5.04 -9.41
C THR A 112 -18.82 -6.07 -8.32
N LEU A 113 -18.31 -5.83 -7.13
CA LEU A 113 -18.83 -6.45 -5.93
C LEU A 113 -20.24 -5.87 -5.74
N PRO A 114 -21.26 -6.70 -5.48
CA PRO A 114 -22.56 -6.22 -5.04
C PRO A 114 -22.36 -5.19 -3.92
N GLU A 115 -23.02 -4.05 -4.01
CA GLU A 115 -22.87 -2.91 -3.10
C GLU A 115 -22.99 -3.34 -1.62
N ASN A 116 -23.79 -4.37 -1.35
CA ASN A 116 -24.04 -4.95 -0.03
C ASN A 116 -22.88 -5.82 0.52
N ILE A 117 -22.04 -6.42 -0.33
CA ILE A 117 -20.97 -7.33 0.12
C ILE A 117 -19.90 -6.58 0.92
N ILE A 118 -19.68 -5.30 0.61
CA ILE A 118 -18.69 -4.48 1.32
C ILE A 118 -19.17 -4.20 2.75
N ASP A 119 -20.44 -3.83 2.92
CA ASP A 119 -21.01 -3.57 4.25
C ASP A 119 -21.05 -4.85 5.09
N GLU A 120 -21.51 -5.98 4.52
CA GLU A 120 -21.52 -7.28 5.20
C GLU A 120 -20.09 -7.74 5.59
N ALA A 121 -19.09 -7.45 4.77
CA ALA A 121 -17.70 -7.74 5.09
C ALA A 121 -17.20 -6.88 6.26
N LEU A 122 -17.54 -5.58 6.27
CA LEU A 122 -17.15 -4.66 7.35
C LEU A 122 -17.82 -5.03 8.69
N GLU A 123 -19.02 -5.62 8.68
CA GLU A 123 -19.67 -6.15 9.88
C GLU A 123 -18.90 -7.31 10.54
N GLN A 124 -18.02 -8.00 9.81
CA GLN A 124 -17.14 -9.03 10.37
C GLN A 124 -16.03 -8.46 11.27
N LEU A 125 -15.81 -7.14 11.23
CA LEU A 125 -14.84 -6.44 12.05
C LEU A 125 -15.48 -6.01 13.37
N THR A 126 -14.72 -6.13 14.46
CA THR A 126 -15.14 -5.47 15.72
C THR A 126 -15.18 -3.95 15.53
N PRO A 127 -15.97 -3.19 16.31
CA PRO A 127 -16.03 -1.73 16.17
C PRO A 127 -14.65 -1.05 16.21
N SER A 128 -13.76 -1.54 17.08
CA SER A 128 -12.37 -1.08 17.16
C SER A 128 -11.55 -1.44 15.91
N GLU A 129 -11.72 -2.63 15.34
CA GLU A 129 -11.06 -3.01 14.08
C GLU A 129 -11.58 -2.18 12.91
N ARG A 130 -12.89 -1.98 12.82
CA ARG A 130 -13.54 -1.16 11.78
C ARG A 130 -13.04 0.28 11.81
N HIS A 131 -13.02 0.91 12.99
CA HIS A 131 -12.53 2.27 13.14
C HIS A 131 -11.06 2.42 12.73
N ILE A 132 -10.22 1.45 13.10
CA ILE A 132 -8.81 1.44 12.67
C ILE A 132 -8.70 1.25 11.15
N PHE A 133 -9.57 0.41 10.56
CA PHE A 133 -9.64 0.21 9.11
C PHE A 133 -10.05 1.48 8.37
N GLU A 134 -11.09 2.17 8.83
CA GLU A 134 -11.58 3.43 8.26
C GLU A 134 -10.51 4.51 8.35
N LYS A 135 -9.95 4.75 9.55
CA LYS A 135 -8.83 5.68 9.73
C LYS A 135 -7.68 5.38 8.78
N TYR A 136 -7.29 4.12 8.67
CA TYR A 136 -6.11 3.76 7.91
C TYR A 136 -6.33 3.76 6.38
N TYR A 137 -7.44 3.17 5.91
CA TYR A 137 -7.69 2.97 4.48
C TYR A 137 -8.56 4.04 3.84
N LEU A 138 -9.51 4.63 4.57
CA LEU A 138 -10.43 5.64 4.05
C LEU A 138 -9.90 7.05 4.29
N GLU A 139 -9.51 7.36 5.53
CA GLU A 139 -9.01 8.69 5.89
C GLU A 139 -7.52 8.87 5.60
N GLY A 140 -6.80 7.76 5.39
CA GLY A 140 -5.36 7.81 5.20
C GLY A 140 -4.64 8.39 6.42
N THR A 141 -4.98 7.95 7.63
CA THR A 141 -4.20 8.27 8.84
C THR A 141 -2.98 7.35 8.93
N PRO A 142 -1.75 7.85 9.24
CA PRO A 142 -0.58 7.02 9.54
C PRO A 142 -0.83 6.05 10.71
N SER A 143 -0.24 4.86 10.67
CA SER A 143 -0.35 3.88 11.76
C SER A 143 0.19 4.39 13.09
N SER A 144 1.21 5.25 13.05
CA SER A 144 1.76 5.95 14.22
C SER A 144 0.76 6.90 14.86
N GLU A 145 0.05 7.70 14.06
CA GLU A 145 -0.99 8.63 14.54
C GLU A 145 -2.22 7.87 15.08
N ILE A 146 -2.63 6.79 14.41
CA ILE A 146 -3.68 5.90 14.92
C ILE A 146 -3.23 5.30 16.26
N ALA A 147 -1.98 4.84 16.36
CA ALA A 147 -1.46 4.27 17.59
C ALA A 147 -1.48 5.29 18.74
N GLN A 148 -1.11 6.55 18.46
CA GLN A 148 -1.17 7.64 19.43
C GLN A 148 -2.60 7.93 19.89
N ALA A 149 -3.56 8.02 18.96
CA ALA A 149 -4.97 8.25 19.28
C ALA A 149 -5.56 7.14 20.17
N PHE A 150 -5.08 5.91 20.00
CA PHE A 150 -5.49 4.74 20.77
C PHE A 150 -4.61 4.45 21.99
N GLN A 151 -3.62 5.30 22.30
CA GLN A 151 -2.63 5.06 23.36
C GLN A 151 -1.98 3.67 23.28
N ALA A 152 -1.71 3.21 22.07
CA ALA A 152 -1.20 1.89 21.76
C ALA A 152 0.14 1.95 21.03
N LYS A 153 0.80 0.80 20.86
CA LYS A 153 1.99 0.69 20.01
C LYS A 153 1.59 0.58 18.53
N GLU A 154 2.42 1.07 17.63
CA GLU A 154 2.18 0.95 16.19
C GLU A 154 2.04 -0.51 15.72
N SER A 155 2.78 -1.43 16.36
CA SER A 155 2.63 -2.88 16.14
C SER A 155 1.23 -3.40 16.46
N TRP A 156 0.52 -2.81 17.41
CA TRP A 156 -0.86 -3.16 17.73
C TRP A 156 -1.82 -2.77 16.60
N VAL A 157 -1.64 -1.60 16.00
CA VAL A 157 -2.40 -1.14 14.82
C VAL A 157 -2.17 -2.08 13.64
N HIS A 158 -0.92 -2.41 13.34
CA HIS A 158 -0.59 -3.36 12.28
C HIS A 158 -1.19 -4.76 12.53
N ASN A 159 -1.19 -5.22 13.78
CA ASN A 159 -1.82 -6.49 14.15
C ASN A 159 -3.35 -6.46 13.93
N LYS A 160 -4.03 -5.38 14.29
CA LYS A 160 -5.47 -5.20 14.06
C LYS A 160 -5.80 -5.16 12.58
N LEU A 161 -5.05 -4.38 11.80
CA LEU A 161 -5.19 -4.31 10.35
C LEU A 161 -4.95 -5.68 9.69
N SER A 162 -3.93 -6.43 10.13
CA SER A 162 -3.63 -7.78 9.63
C SER A 162 -4.75 -8.77 9.91
N ARG A 163 -5.27 -8.79 11.14
CA ARG A 163 -6.39 -9.66 11.53
C ARG A 163 -7.67 -9.32 10.76
N GLY A 164 -8.00 -8.03 10.65
CA GLY A 164 -9.17 -7.61 9.88
C GLY A 164 -9.06 -8.00 8.41
N ARG A 165 -7.89 -7.84 7.76
CA ARG A 165 -7.68 -8.27 6.37
C ARG A 165 -7.91 -9.77 6.20
N LYS A 166 -7.47 -10.60 7.15
CA LYS A 166 -7.72 -12.05 7.13
C LYS A 166 -9.20 -12.38 7.27
N LYS A 167 -9.94 -11.66 8.12
CA LYS A 167 -11.40 -11.84 8.26
C LYS A 167 -12.13 -11.46 6.96
N LEU A 168 -11.86 -10.26 6.44
CA LEU A 168 -12.44 -9.78 5.19
C LEU A 168 -12.13 -10.72 4.02
N LYS A 169 -10.86 -11.15 3.88
CA LYS A 169 -10.47 -12.11 2.83
C LYS A 169 -11.24 -13.43 2.93
N ARG A 170 -11.41 -13.98 4.13
CA ARG A 170 -12.17 -15.24 4.32
C ARG A 170 -13.66 -15.06 3.98
N PHE A 171 -14.25 -13.94 4.36
CA PHE A 171 -15.63 -13.63 4.03
C PHE A 171 -15.80 -13.50 2.51
N LEU A 172 -15.00 -12.66 1.87
CA LEU A 172 -15.07 -12.44 0.42
C LEU A 172 -14.84 -13.70 -0.40
N ILE A 173 -13.94 -14.61 0.02
CA ILE A 173 -13.74 -15.90 -0.66
C ILE A 173 -14.97 -16.79 -0.53
N LYS A 174 -15.57 -16.88 0.68
CA LYS A 174 -16.80 -17.68 0.88
C LYS A 174 -17.99 -17.12 0.09
N SER A 175 -18.12 -15.79 0.03
CA SER A 175 -19.23 -15.14 -0.67
C SER A 175 -19.08 -15.13 -2.20
N THR A 176 -17.92 -15.55 -2.74
CA THR A 176 -17.70 -15.72 -4.19
C THR A 176 -17.73 -17.18 -4.65
N GLU A 177 -17.90 -18.14 -3.74
CA GLU A 177 -18.06 -19.57 -4.02
C GLU A 177 -19.55 -20.02 -4.10
N ILE A 178 -20.50 -19.07 -4.10
CA ILE A 178 -21.96 -19.29 -4.25
C ILE A 178 -22.39 -18.68 -5.58
#